data_AF-A0A1I3ZLQ0-F1
#
_entry.id   AF-A0A1I3ZLQ0-F1
#
_cell.length_a   1.000
_cell.length_b   1.000
_cell.length_c   1.000
_cell.angle_alpha   90.00
_cell.angle_beta   90.00
_cell.angle_gamma   90.00
#
_symmetry.space_group_name_H-M   'P 1'
#
loop_
_entity.id
_entity.type
_entity.pdbx_description
1 polymer ?
#
loop_
_entity_poly.entity_id
_entity_poly.type
_entity_poly.pdbx_seq_one_letter_code
_entity_poly.pdbx_strand_id
1 'polypeptide(L)'
;MRVGEDLTAKALLALEEALHECRYRPVHRSRALGLALAYLWGIKRGSTSDFITFWLEIASDNYVLRFGSADRSLDRIYSIVERERDDELSHAVWREVQARVGSGGPDCRPDPARLKWP
;
A
#
# COMPACT_ATOMS: atom_id res chain seq x y z
N MET A 1 2.05 -26.39 -1.93
CA MET A 1 1.75 -24.96 -2.10
C MET A 1 0.27 -24.83 -2.46
N ARG A 2 -0.58 -24.30 -1.57
CA ARG A 2 -2.02 -24.15 -1.87
C ARG A 2 -2.21 -22.92 -2.75
N VAL A 3 -2.95 -23.04 -3.85
CA VAL A 3 -3.14 -21.98 -4.86
C VAL A 3 -3.63 -20.64 -4.26
N GLY A 4 -4.34 -20.67 -3.14
CA GLY A 4 -4.82 -19.46 -2.44
C GLY A 4 -3.77 -18.70 -1.61
N GLU A 5 -2.70 -19.35 -1.15
CA GLU A 5 -1.65 -18.69 -0.38
C GLU A 5 -0.81 -17.76 -1.26
N ASP A 6 -0.54 -18.18 -2.50
CA ASP A 6 0.22 -17.42 -3.49
C ASP A 6 -0.55 -16.17 -3.95
N LEU A 7 -1.86 -16.28 -4.17
CA LEU A 7 -2.68 -15.13 -4.57
C LEU A 7 -2.88 -14.12 -3.43
N THR A 8 -3.02 -14.59 -2.18
CA THR A 8 -3.10 -13.70 -1.02
C THR A 8 -1.82 -12.91 -0.84
N ALA A 9 -0.67 -13.56 -0.92
CA ALA A 9 0.63 -12.90 -0.82
C ALA A 9 0.83 -11.86 -1.95
N LYS A 10 0.48 -12.21 -3.20
CA LYS A 10 0.55 -11.29 -4.35
C LYS A 10 -0.38 -10.09 -4.21
N ALA A 11 -1.59 -10.31 -3.70
CA ALA A 11 -2.54 -9.22 -3.47
C ALA A 11 -2.03 -8.25 -2.39
N LEU A 12 -1.50 -8.76 -1.28
CA LEU A 12 -0.89 -7.93 -0.23
C LEU A 12 0.33 -7.18 -0.74
N LEU A 13 1.21 -7.83 -1.51
CA LEU A 13 2.37 -7.19 -2.12
C LEU A 13 1.96 -6.03 -3.04
N ALA A 14 0.90 -6.19 -3.84
CA ALA A 14 0.39 -5.12 -4.68
C ALA A 14 -0.14 -3.91 -3.86
N LEU A 15 -0.69 -4.15 -2.66
CA LEU A 15 -1.07 -3.07 -1.75
C LEU A 15 0.17 -2.37 -1.16
N GLU A 16 1.21 -3.10 -0.78
CA GLU A 16 2.48 -2.51 -0.30
C GLU A 16 3.12 -1.62 -1.38
N GLU A 17 3.16 -2.08 -2.63
CA GLU A 17 3.66 -1.26 -3.74
C GLU A 17 2.87 0.04 -3.91
N ALA A 18 1.54 -0.05 -3.90
CA ALA A 18 0.66 1.11 -3.99
C ALA A 18 0.86 2.06 -2.80
N LEU A 19 0.97 1.52 -1.58
CA LEU A 19 1.21 2.31 -0.39
C LEU A 19 2.53 3.09 -0.50
N HIS A 20 3.61 2.44 -0.92
CA HIS A 20 4.90 3.11 -1.03
C HIS A 20 4.94 4.09 -2.21
N GLU A 21 4.23 3.82 -3.30
CA GLU A 21 4.10 4.78 -4.40
C GLU A 21 3.35 6.04 -3.95
N CYS A 22 2.33 5.88 -3.10
CA CYS A 22 1.51 6.99 -2.62
C CYS A 22 2.33 8.04 -1.84
N ARG A 23 3.44 7.64 -1.21
CA ARG A 23 4.41 8.53 -0.55
C ARG A 23 4.96 9.61 -1.47
N TYR A 24 5.07 9.32 -2.76
CA TYR A 24 5.71 10.20 -3.74
C TYR A 24 4.70 10.93 -4.61
N ARG A 25 3.57 10.29 -4.93
CA ARG A 25 2.55 10.83 -5.83
C ARG A 25 1.20 10.14 -5.61
N PRO A 26 0.06 10.75 -5.99
CA PRO A 26 -1.21 10.03 -6.00
C PRO A 26 -1.11 8.77 -6.86
N VAL A 27 -1.58 7.64 -6.34
CA VAL A 27 -1.55 6.35 -7.06
C VAL A 27 -2.68 6.29 -8.07
N HIS A 28 -2.37 5.83 -9.29
CA HIS A 28 -3.40 5.52 -10.26
C HIS A 28 -4.16 4.24 -9.86
N ARG A 29 -5.47 4.40 -9.62
CA ARG A 29 -6.38 3.33 -9.21
C ARG A 29 -6.70 2.38 -10.36
N SER A 30 -5.83 1.39 -10.55
CA SER A 30 -5.96 0.39 -11.61
C SER A 30 -7.00 -0.69 -11.29
N ARG A 31 -7.49 -1.39 -12.33
CA ARG A 31 -8.38 -2.55 -12.17
C ARG A 31 -7.71 -3.69 -11.39
N ALA A 32 -6.41 -3.90 -11.58
CA ALA A 32 -5.66 -4.94 -10.88
C ALA A 32 -5.64 -4.69 -9.37
N LEU A 33 -5.40 -3.44 -8.96
CA LEU A 33 -5.42 -3.04 -7.56
C LEU A 33 -6.81 -3.18 -6.94
N GLY A 34 -7.85 -2.79 -7.69
CA GLY A 34 -9.24 -3.00 -7.26
C GLY A 34 -9.59 -4.48 -7.08
N LEU A 35 -9.11 -5.36 -7.97
CA LEU A 35 -9.30 -6.81 -7.85
C LEU A 35 -8.54 -7.39 -6.66
N ALA A 36 -7.32 -6.93 -6.38
CA ALA A 36 -6.56 -7.35 -5.21
C ALA A 36 -7.31 -7.02 -3.91
N LEU A 37 -7.84 -5.80 -3.77
CA LEU A 37 -8.67 -5.41 -2.62
C LEU A 37 -9.95 -6.24 -2.52
N ALA A 38 -10.67 -6.40 -3.63
CA ALA A 38 -11.91 -7.17 -3.66
C ALA A 38 -11.68 -8.65 -3.31
N TYR A 39 -10.57 -9.22 -3.77
CA TYR A 39 -10.15 -10.59 -3.43
C TYR A 39 -9.88 -10.74 -1.93
N LEU A 40 -9.06 -9.86 -1.35
CA LEU A 40 -8.73 -9.90 0.08
C LEU A 40 -9.98 -9.75 0.96
N TRP A 41 -10.89 -8.83 0.61
CA TRP A 41 -12.19 -8.71 1.28
C TRP A 41 -13.07 -9.97 1.11
N GLY A 42 -13.01 -10.61 -0.05
CA GLY A 42 -13.76 -11.83 -0.34
C GLY A 42 -13.33 -13.05 0.48
N ILE A 43 -12.06 -13.14 0.88
CA ILE A 43 -11.51 -14.26 1.68
C ILE A 43 -12.04 -14.21 3.12
N LYS A 44 -12.05 -13.03 3.74
CA LYS A 44 -12.53 -12.81 5.11
C LYS A 44 -13.54 -11.66 5.09
N ARG A 45 -14.82 -12.02 4.95
CA ARG A 45 -15.92 -11.05 4.96
C ARG A 45 -15.96 -10.35 6.31
N GLY A 46 -15.61 -9.07 6.31
CA GLY A 46 -15.66 -8.18 7.45
C GLY A 46 -16.06 -6.78 7.03
N SER A 47 -15.73 -5.78 7.86
CA SER A 47 -15.96 -4.38 7.51
C SER A 47 -15.20 -4.01 6.23
N THR A 48 -15.89 -3.38 5.27
CA THR A 48 -15.29 -2.84 4.05
C THR A 48 -14.56 -1.52 4.29
N SER A 49 -14.70 -0.93 5.49
CA SER A 49 -14.19 0.41 5.80
C SER A 49 -12.72 0.57 5.52
N ASP A 50 -11.87 -0.38 5.93
CA ASP A 50 -10.42 -0.27 5.77
C ASP A 50 -9.98 -0.55 4.32
N PHE A 51 -10.71 -1.39 3.58
CA PHE A 51 -10.47 -1.57 2.15
C PHE A 51 -10.82 -0.31 1.35
N ILE A 52 -11.94 0.33 1.67
CA ILE A 52 -12.38 1.58 1.03
C ILE A 52 -11.45 2.73 1.42
N THR A 53 -11.09 2.84 2.70
CA THR A 53 -10.18 3.88 3.19
C THR A 53 -8.84 3.78 2.49
N PHE A 54 -8.25 2.59 2.42
CA PHE A 54 -7.02 2.36 1.67
C PHE A 54 -7.16 2.83 0.21
N TRP A 55 -8.23 2.40 -0.48
CA TRP A 55 -8.49 2.73 -1.88
C TRP A 55 -8.62 4.24 -2.16
N LEU A 56 -9.26 4.97 -1.25
CA LEU A 56 -9.45 6.41 -1.40
C LEU A 56 -8.17 7.17 -1.08
N GLU A 57 -7.47 6.77 -0.01
CA GLU A 57 -6.34 7.52 0.50
C GLU A 57 -5.14 7.43 -0.41
N ILE A 58 -4.79 6.28 -0.99
CA ILE A 58 -3.63 6.18 -1.89
C ILE A 58 -3.70 7.13 -3.10
N ALA A 59 -4.89 7.57 -3.49
CA ALA A 59 -5.15 8.48 -4.61
C ALA A 59 -5.51 9.91 -4.16
N SER A 60 -5.53 10.19 -2.86
CA SER A 60 -5.89 11.49 -2.29
C SER A 60 -4.88 12.56 -2.68
N ASP A 61 -5.28 13.79 -3.00
CA ASP A 61 -4.33 14.88 -3.25
C ASP A 61 -3.71 15.46 -1.96
N ASN A 62 -4.22 15.06 -0.79
CA ASN A 62 -3.70 15.52 0.50
C ASN A 62 -2.40 14.79 0.87
N TYR A 63 -1.27 15.28 0.35
CA TYR A 63 0.08 14.75 0.59
C TYR A 63 0.39 14.52 2.08
N VAL A 64 -0.10 15.38 2.98
CA VAL A 64 0.23 15.33 4.41
C VAL A 64 -0.37 14.07 5.07
N LEU A 65 -1.58 13.69 4.69
CA LEU A 65 -2.31 12.60 5.34
C LEU A 65 -2.33 11.30 4.53
N ARG A 66 -2.10 11.39 3.22
CA ARG A 66 -2.21 10.28 2.26
C ARG A 66 -1.54 9.00 2.74
N PHE A 67 -0.22 9.08 2.97
CA PHE A 67 0.56 7.90 3.35
C PHE A 67 0.13 7.38 4.73
N GLY A 68 0.06 8.24 5.75
CA GLY A 68 -0.28 7.79 7.10
C GLY A 68 -1.69 7.21 7.22
N SER A 69 -2.65 7.71 6.43
CA SER A 69 -4.02 7.15 6.40
C SER A 69 -4.05 5.80 5.69
N ALA A 70 -3.39 5.70 4.53
CA ALA A 70 -3.29 4.44 3.78
C ALA A 70 -2.52 3.36 4.55
N ASP A 71 -1.43 3.71 5.22
CA ASP A 71 -0.57 2.79 5.99
C ASP A 71 -1.33 2.14 7.14
N ARG A 72 -2.01 2.94 7.97
CA ARG A 72 -2.90 2.42 9.03
C ARG A 72 -4.01 1.52 8.49
N SER A 73 -4.53 1.87 7.33
CA SER A 73 -5.57 1.08 6.67
C SER A 73 -5.01 -0.27 6.21
N LEU A 74 -3.77 -0.30 5.72
CA LEU A 74 -3.09 -1.52 5.29
C LEU A 74 -2.80 -2.45 6.48
N ASP A 75 -2.31 -1.94 7.61
CA ASP A 75 -2.08 -2.74 8.82
C ASP A 75 -3.36 -3.46 9.30
N ARG A 76 -4.50 -2.76 9.21
CA ARG A 76 -5.80 -3.34 9.53
C ARG A 76 -6.23 -4.39 8.51
N ILE A 77 -5.95 -4.19 7.22
CA ILE A 77 -6.20 -5.21 6.18
C ILE A 77 -5.38 -6.48 6.47
N TYR A 78 -4.09 -6.36 6.80
CA TYR A 78 -3.24 -7.49 7.22
C TYR A 78 -3.85 -8.24 8.41
N SER A 79 -4.31 -7.50 9.42
CA SER A 79 -4.99 -8.06 10.59
C SER A 79 -6.28 -8.80 10.23
N ILE A 80 -7.11 -8.24 9.33
CA ILE A 80 -8.37 -8.85 8.87
C ILE A 80 -8.13 -10.17 8.13
N VAL A 81 -7.05 -10.25 7.34
CA VAL A 81 -6.69 -11.48 6.62
C VAL A 81 -5.84 -12.44 7.45
N GLU A 82 -5.70 -12.17 8.76
CA GLU A 82 -4.96 -13.00 9.74
C GLU A 82 -3.50 -13.22 9.31
N ARG A 83 -2.86 -12.16 8.80
CA ARG A 83 -1.45 -12.14 8.42
C ARG A 83 -0.71 -11.07 9.21
N GLU A 84 0.49 -11.42 9.63
CA GLU A 84 1.45 -10.43 10.14
C GLU A 84 2.06 -9.68 8.96
N ARG A 85 2.25 -8.37 9.14
CA ARG A 85 2.93 -7.52 8.16
C ARG A 85 4.43 -7.65 8.38
N ASP A 86 5.15 -7.97 7.31
CA ASP A 86 6.59 -8.14 7.34
C ASP A 86 7.28 -6.79 7.04
N ASP A 87 7.88 -6.20 8.06
CA ASP A 87 8.57 -4.92 7.98
C ASP A 87 9.81 -4.96 7.07
N GLU A 88 10.49 -6.10 6.97
CA GLU A 88 11.66 -6.26 6.09
C GLU A 88 11.22 -6.28 4.62
N LEU A 89 10.13 -7.01 4.32
CA LEU A 89 9.51 -7.01 3.01
C LEU A 89 9.00 -5.61 2.65
N SER A 90 8.29 -4.95 3.55
CA SER A 90 7.78 -3.58 3.35
C SER A 90 8.94 -2.62 3.01
N HIS A 91 10.04 -2.67 3.77
CA HIS A 91 11.25 -1.89 3.47
C HIS A 91 11.90 -2.25 2.12
N ALA A 92 11.90 -3.52 1.71
CA ALA A 92 12.41 -3.94 0.41
C ALA A 92 11.57 -3.35 -0.73
N VAL A 93 10.24 -3.45 -0.63
CA VAL A 93 9.29 -2.89 -1.60
C VAL A 93 9.45 -1.37 -1.69
N TRP A 94 9.58 -0.70 -0.55
CA TRP A 94 9.82 0.74 -0.51
C TRP A 94 11.07 1.15 -1.29
N ARG A 95 12.20 0.46 -1.08
CA ARG A 95 13.45 0.73 -1.81
C ARG A 95 13.28 0.56 -3.32
N GLU A 96 12.56 -0.46 -3.75
CA GLU A 96 12.28 -0.69 -5.16
C GLU A 96 11.40 0.42 -5.76
N VAL A 97 10.31 0.78 -5.09
CA VAL A 97 9.45 1.90 -5.50
C VAL A 97 10.24 3.20 -5.56
N GLN A 98 11.08 3.48 -4.55
CA GLN A 98 11.92 4.67 -4.53
C GLN A 98 12.88 4.69 -5.73
N ALA A 99 13.50 3.57 -6.08
CA ALA A 99 14.38 3.50 -7.25
C ALA A 99 13.62 3.79 -8.56
N ARG A 100 12.39 3.26 -8.69
CA ARG A 100 11.52 3.45 -9.87
C ARG A 100 10.97 4.88 -9.99
N VAL A 101 10.49 5.45 -8.89
CA VAL A 101 9.75 6.73 -8.88
C VAL A 101 10.63 7.93 -8.49
N GLY A 102 11.58 7.75 -7.57
CA GLY A 102 12.47 8.79 -7.06
C GLY A 102 13.53 9.28 -8.05
N SER A 103 13.71 8.59 -9.17
CA SER A 103 14.68 8.93 -10.22
C SER A 103 14.13 9.90 -11.29
N GLY A 104 12.84 10.28 -11.24
CA GLY A 104 12.20 11.10 -12.28
C GLY A 104 11.43 12.32 -11.76
N GLY A 105 12.06 13.51 -11.80
CA GLY A 105 11.35 14.81 -11.79
C GLY A 105 11.76 15.80 -10.68
N PRO A 106 11.96 17.11 -10.98
CA PRO A 106 12.55 18.09 -10.06
C PRO A 106 11.64 18.60 -8.93
N ASP A 107 10.34 18.31 -8.91
CA ASP A 107 9.37 18.94 -7.99
C ASP A 107 8.79 18.02 -6.90
N CYS A 108 9.24 16.77 -6.78
CA CYS A 108 8.66 15.81 -5.82
C CYS A 108 9.70 15.09 -4.96
N ARG A 109 10.86 15.71 -4.69
CA ARG A 109 11.77 15.16 -3.67
C ARG A 109 11.15 15.43 -2.29
N PRO A 110 10.76 14.40 -1.51
CA PRO A 110 10.46 14.61 -0.11
C PRO A 110 11.75 15.09 0.55
N ASP A 111 11.66 16.12 1.40
CA ASP A 111 12.78 16.55 2.22
C ASP A 111 13.32 15.34 3.01
N PRO A 112 14.58 14.91 2.81
CA PRO A 112 15.15 13.77 3.50
C PRO A 112 15.16 13.97 5.03
N ALA A 113 15.05 15.20 5.53
CA ALA A 113 14.89 15.48 6.96
C ALA A 113 13.52 15.07 7.54
N ARG A 114 12.48 14.94 6.69
CA ARG A 114 11.12 14.54 7.09
C ARG A 114 10.83 13.04 6.95
N LEU A 115 11.73 12.29 6.33
CA LEU A 115 11.62 10.83 6.12
C LEU A 115 12.31 10.01 7.21
N LYS A 116 12.72 10.63 8.33
CA LYS A 116 13.26 9.87 9.47
C LYS A 116 12.15 9.02 10.08
N TRP A 117 12.30 7.71 9.90
CA TRP A 117 11.57 6.68 10.61
C TRP A 117 11.83 6.82 12.13
N PRO A 118 10.83 6.72 13.01
CA PRO A 118 11.05 6.60 14.45
C PRO A 118 11.70 5.26 14.81
#